data_AF-A0A2I0F8V3-F1
#
_entry.id   AF-A0A2I0F8V3-F1
#
_cell.length_a   1.000
_cell.length_b   1.000
_cell.length_c   1.000
_cell.angle_alpha   90.00
_cell.angle_beta   90.00
_cell.angle_gamma   90.00
#
_symmetry.space_group_name_H-M   'P 1'
#
loop_
_entity.id
_entity.type
_entity.pdbx_description
1 polymer ?
#
loop_
_entity_poly.entity_id
_entity_poly.type
_entity_poly.pdbx_seq_one_letter_code
_entity_poly.pdbx_strand_id
1 'polypeptide(L)'
;MVKKQIFIKRIPDLSTYIQKRVAPFKGCITGLFNNKLGFTRNGSPYINQSNGLPDNSVGFWLTTKELCLVEGKSRYKVKGEYYEVKYVGLQPAVESIPVGTLVRVSLARWWSPAPEEFEERCYMQLSGWY
;
A
#
# COMPACT_ATOMS: atom_id res chain seq x y z
N MET A 1 -13.28 -22.40 0.60
CA MET A 1 -14.63 -22.25 1.18
C MET A 1 -14.48 -22.19 2.71
N VAL A 2 -14.71 -21.03 3.33
CA VAL A 2 -14.58 -20.87 4.80
C VAL A 2 -15.78 -21.53 5.46
N LYS A 3 -15.56 -22.55 6.29
CA LYS A 3 -16.62 -23.44 6.79
C LYS A 3 -17.43 -22.88 7.96
N LYS A 4 -16.97 -21.83 8.65
CA LYS A 4 -17.72 -21.13 9.71
C LYS A 4 -17.00 -19.82 10.07
N GLN A 5 -17.73 -18.72 10.19
CA GLN A 5 -17.21 -17.48 10.78
C GLN A 5 -17.91 -17.28 12.13
N ILE A 6 -17.12 -17.02 13.18
CA ILE A 6 -17.63 -16.72 14.52
C ILE A 6 -17.22 -15.28 14.82
N PHE A 7 -18.19 -14.45 15.17
CA PHE A 7 -17.92 -13.10 15.63
C PHE A 7 -17.17 -13.16 16.96
N ILE A 8 -15.97 -12.57 17.02
CA ILE A 8 -15.15 -12.54 18.24
C ILE A 8 -15.50 -11.32 19.09
N LYS A 9 -15.38 -10.11 18.53
CA LYS A 9 -15.73 -8.85 19.18
C LYS A 9 -15.75 -7.69 18.20
N ARG A 10 -16.35 -6.57 18.61
CA ARG A 10 -16.25 -5.29 17.91
C ARG A 10 -14.98 -4.56 18.34
N ILE A 11 -14.26 -3.99 17.39
CA ILE A 11 -13.17 -3.04 17.63
C ILE A 11 -13.66 -1.69 17.09
N PRO A 12 -14.03 -0.74 17.95
CA PRO A 12 -14.64 0.52 17.51
C PRO A 12 -13.63 1.45 16.82
N ASP A 13 -12.37 1.44 17.27
CA ASP A 13 -11.28 2.22 16.68
C ASP A 13 -10.16 1.26 16.24
N LEU A 14 -10.23 0.85 14.98
CA LEU A 14 -9.28 -0.10 14.40
C LEU A 14 -7.90 0.54 14.20
N SER A 15 -7.85 1.84 13.88
CA SER A 15 -6.60 2.59 13.71
C SER A 15 -5.78 2.60 15.00
N THR A 16 -6.38 3.01 16.11
CA THR A 16 -5.74 2.98 17.44
C THR A 16 -5.38 1.55 17.85
N TYR A 17 -6.25 0.58 17.57
CA TYR A 17 -5.99 -0.83 17.89
C TYR A 17 -4.74 -1.38 17.18
N ILE A 18 -4.56 -1.04 15.90
CA ILE A 18 -3.40 -1.44 15.10
C ILE A 18 -2.14 -0.73 15.58
N GLN A 19 -2.19 0.60 15.76
CA GLN A 19 -1.02 1.40 16.16
C GLN A 19 -0.46 1.01 17.54
N LYS A 20 -1.28 0.43 18.42
CA LYS A 20 -0.83 -0.14 19.71
C LYS A 20 -0.02 -1.44 19.58
N ARG A 21 0.00 -2.08 18.40
CA ARG A 21 0.63 -3.39 18.16
C ARG A 21 1.69 -3.35 17.07
N VAL A 22 1.57 -2.43 16.13
CA VAL A 22 2.48 -2.26 15.01
C VAL A 22 2.85 -0.79 14.94
N ALA A 23 4.14 -0.50 14.86
CA ALA A 23 4.61 0.84 14.57
C ALA A 23 4.41 1.12 13.07
N PRO A 24 3.46 1.97 12.66
CA PRO A 24 3.34 2.33 11.25
C PRO A 24 4.57 3.13 10.83
N PHE A 25 4.94 2.97 9.56
CA PHE A 25 5.92 3.86 8.96
C PHE A 25 5.33 5.27 8.88
N LYS A 26 6.13 6.27 9.28
CA LYS A 26 5.77 7.69 9.24
C LYS A 26 6.78 8.39 8.36
N GLY A 27 6.34 8.95 7.24
CA GLY A 27 7.22 9.62 6.30
C GLY A 27 6.75 9.53 4.85
N CYS A 28 7.65 9.89 3.94
CA CYS A 28 7.42 9.81 2.51
C CYS A 28 7.28 8.35 2.06
N ILE A 29 6.42 8.10 1.08
CA ILE A 29 6.21 6.77 0.48
C ILE A 29 7.51 6.05 0.11
N THR A 30 8.55 6.79 -0.30
CA THR A 30 9.86 6.26 -0.67
C THR A 30 10.57 5.49 0.44
N GLY A 31 10.23 5.76 1.72
CA GLY A 31 10.83 5.07 2.86
C GLY A 31 10.13 3.79 3.28
N LEU A 32 8.99 3.45 2.68
CA LEU A 32 8.32 2.18 2.92
C LEU A 32 9.18 0.99 2.47
N PHE A 33 8.91 -0.18 3.05
CA PHE A 33 9.59 -1.44 2.72
C PHE A 33 11.12 -1.31 2.80
N ASN A 34 11.62 -0.81 3.93
CA ASN A 34 13.06 -0.66 4.20
C ASN A 34 13.79 0.22 3.17
N ASN A 35 13.13 1.26 2.64
CA ASN A 35 13.64 2.13 1.57
C ASN A 35 13.96 1.39 0.24
N LYS A 36 13.31 0.25 -0.02
CA LYS A 36 13.62 -0.59 -1.20
C LYS A 36 12.72 -0.31 -2.40
N LEU A 37 11.81 0.65 -2.29
CA LEU A 37 10.91 1.01 -3.39
C LEU A 37 11.67 1.72 -4.51
N GLY A 38 11.65 1.13 -5.69
CA GLY A 38 11.82 1.82 -6.96
C GLY A 38 10.50 2.34 -7.49
N PHE A 39 10.55 3.21 -8.50
CA PHE A 39 9.37 3.77 -9.15
C PHE A 39 9.49 3.65 -10.66
N THR A 40 8.39 3.26 -11.31
CA THR A 40 8.36 3.26 -12.78
C THR A 40 8.33 4.69 -13.30
N ARG A 41 8.57 4.87 -14.61
CA ARG A 41 8.41 6.19 -15.28
C ARG A 41 7.04 6.82 -15.03
N ASN A 42 6.00 5.99 -14.90
CA ASN A 42 4.63 6.42 -14.63
C ASN A 42 4.29 6.44 -13.12
N GLY A 43 5.31 6.43 -12.25
CA GLY A 43 5.17 6.65 -10.81
C GLY A 43 4.63 5.46 -10.01
N SER A 44 4.56 4.25 -10.57
CA SER A 44 4.10 3.08 -9.81
C SER A 44 5.24 2.51 -8.94
N PRO A 45 5.07 2.42 -7.61
CA PRO A 45 6.10 1.90 -6.70
C PRO A 45 6.23 0.38 -6.80
N TYR A 46 7.46 -0.12 -6.77
CA TYR A 46 7.76 -1.55 -6.79
C TYR A 46 9.04 -1.89 -6.03
N ILE A 47 9.20 -3.15 -5.63
CA ILE A 47 10.52 -3.74 -5.34
C ILE A 47 10.90 -4.69 -6.47
N ASN A 48 12.19 -4.93 -6.64
CA ASN A 48 12.77 -5.93 -7.52
C ASN A 48 13.85 -6.71 -6.76
N GLN A 49 14.44 -7.73 -7.39
CA GLN A 49 15.49 -8.51 -6.72
C GLN A 49 16.78 -7.70 -6.49
N SER A 50 17.11 -6.77 -7.40
CA SER A 50 18.36 -5.99 -7.31
C SER A 50 18.37 -4.99 -6.15
N ASN A 51 17.22 -4.43 -5.76
CA ASN A 51 17.10 -3.59 -4.56
C ASN A 51 16.96 -4.41 -3.26
N GLY A 52 16.95 -5.74 -3.36
CA GLY A 52 16.81 -6.68 -2.25
C GLY A 52 15.38 -6.80 -1.71
N LEU A 53 15.20 -7.76 -0.80
CA LEU A 53 13.89 -8.05 -0.19
C LEU A 53 13.67 -7.24 1.09
N PRO A 54 12.50 -6.60 1.30
CA PRO A 54 12.17 -5.97 2.57
C PRO A 54 11.89 -7.02 3.64
N ASP A 55 11.93 -6.59 4.91
CA ASP A 55 11.69 -7.48 6.06
C ASP A 55 10.26 -8.02 6.09
N ASN A 56 9.32 -7.29 5.47
CA ASN A 56 7.91 -7.62 5.45
C ASN A 56 7.30 -7.29 4.08
N SER A 57 6.31 -8.07 3.65
CA SER A 57 5.52 -7.82 2.44
C SER A 57 4.23 -7.04 2.68
N VAL A 58 3.94 -6.71 3.94
CA VAL A 58 2.79 -5.93 4.39
C VAL A 58 3.26 -4.94 5.45
N GLY A 59 2.69 -3.75 5.44
CA GLY A 59 2.95 -2.73 6.44
C GLY A 59 1.78 -1.78 6.62
N PHE A 60 1.95 -0.86 7.55
CA PHE A 60 1.05 0.27 7.74
C PHE A 60 1.83 1.57 7.53
N TRP A 61 1.19 2.52 6.86
CA TRP A 61 1.71 3.83 6.56
C TRP A 61 0.80 4.87 7.18
N LEU A 62 1.34 5.74 8.03
CA LEU A 62 0.65 6.94 8.47
C LEU A 62 0.93 8.04 7.45
N THR A 63 -0.08 8.39 6.66
CA THR A 63 0.11 9.30 5.51
C THR A 63 0.53 10.69 5.97
N THR A 64 1.54 11.25 5.31
CA THR A 64 1.99 12.63 5.56
C THR A 64 1.39 13.64 4.58
N LYS A 65 0.69 13.14 3.56
CA LYS A 65 -0.04 13.92 2.56
C LYS A 65 -1.36 13.22 2.24
N GLU A 66 -2.35 14.01 1.82
CA GLU A 66 -3.62 13.50 1.29
C GLU A 66 -3.38 12.57 0.10
N LEU A 67 -4.18 11.51 -0.02
CA LEU A 67 -4.21 10.63 -1.19
C LEU A 67 -5.51 10.85 -1.96
N CYS A 68 -5.41 11.24 -3.22
CA CYS A 68 -6.57 11.51 -4.07
C CYS A 68 -6.79 10.33 -5.01
N LEU A 69 -8.04 9.86 -5.13
CA LEU A 69 -8.41 8.85 -6.11
C LEU A 69 -8.19 9.41 -7.52
N VAL A 70 -7.61 8.59 -8.39
CA VAL A 70 -7.43 8.94 -9.79
C VAL A 70 -8.72 8.60 -10.54
N GLU A 71 -9.32 9.58 -11.20
CA GLU A 71 -10.59 9.41 -11.91
C GLU A 71 -10.55 8.22 -12.89
N GLY A 72 -11.62 7.41 -12.86
CA GLY A 72 -11.76 6.23 -13.72
C GLY A 72 -10.80 5.08 -13.40
N LYS A 73 -10.00 5.16 -12.32
CA LYS A 73 -9.03 4.11 -11.95
C LYS A 73 -9.13 3.76 -10.47
N SER A 74 -8.89 2.48 -10.15
CA SER A 74 -8.66 2.03 -8.76
C SER A 74 -7.23 2.33 -8.33
N ARG A 75 -6.82 3.61 -8.34
CA ARG A 75 -5.47 4.08 -7.96
C ARG A 75 -5.59 5.36 -7.14
N TYR A 76 -4.73 5.51 -6.15
CA TYR A 76 -4.57 6.76 -5.42
C TYR A 76 -3.25 7.43 -5.75
N LYS A 77 -3.29 8.74 -5.92
CA LYS A 77 -2.13 9.60 -6.12
C LYS A 77 -1.84 10.34 -4.81
N VAL A 78 -0.57 10.38 -4.42
CA VAL A 78 -0.16 11.22 -3.28
C VAL A 78 -0.23 12.69 -3.73
N LYS A 79 -0.95 13.54 -3.01
CA LYS A 79 -1.18 14.93 -3.43
C LYS A 79 0.13 15.70 -3.61
N GLY A 80 0.27 16.32 -4.78
CA GLY A 80 1.48 17.06 -5.16
C GLY A 80 2.66 16.19 -5.59
N GLU A 81 2.51 14.86 -5.67
CA GLU A 81 3.54 13.94 -6.13
C GLU A 81 3.13 13.30 -7.47
N TYR A 82 4.10 12.72 -8.19
CA TYR A 82 3.82 12.01 -9.44
C TYR A 82 3.45 10.53 -9.25
N TYR A 83 3.63 9.99 -8.03
CA TYR A 83 3.44 8.57 -7.76
C TYR A 83 1.97 8.18 -7.61
N GLU A 84 1.60 7.05 -8.21
CA GLU A 84 0.27 6.46 -8.12
C GLU A 84 0.35 5.02 -7.62
N VAL A 85 -0.49 4.68 -6.64
CA VAL A 85 -0.53 3.35 -6.03
C VAL A 85 -1.87 2.70 -6.30
N LYS A 86 -1.86 1.46 -6.79
CA LYS A 86 -3.08 0.68 -7.03
C LYS A 86 -3.81 0.39 -5.72
N TYR A 87 -5.11 0.60 -5.70
CA TYR A 87 -5.99 0.18 -4.62
C TYR A 87 -6.57 -1.21 -4.89
N VAL A 88 -6.44 -2.10 -3.91
CA VAL A 88 -6.92 -3.49 -3.95
C VAL A 88 -7.65 -3.86 -2.66
N GLY A 89 -8.07 -2.87 -1.86
CA GLY A 89 -8.81 -3.10 -0.62
C GLY A 89 -10.24 -3.58 -0.86
N LEU A 90 -10.84 -4.15 0.18
CA LEU A 90 -12.21 -4.66 0.15
C LEU A 90 -13.27 -3.57 0.32
N GLN A 91 -12.92 -2.48 1.01
CA GLN A 91 -13.80 -1.33 1.19
C GLN A 91 -13.95 -0.58 -0.15
N PRO A 92 -15.11 0.03 -0.44
CA PRO A 92 -15.25 0.92 -1.59
C PRO A 92 -14.15 2.00 -1.60
N ALA A 93 -13.63 2.31 -2.78
CA ALA A 93 -12.71 3.43 -2.94
C ALA A 93 -13.44 4.75 -2.64
N VAL A 94 -12.78 5.66 -1.94
CA VAL A 94 -13.26 7.00 -1.61
C VAL A 94 -12.47 8.01 -2.44
N GLU A 95 -13.03 9.19 -2.70
CA GLU A 95 -12.38 10.20 -3.54
C GLU A 95 -11.09 10.74 -2.93
N SER A 96 -11.03 10.80 -1.59
CA SER A 96 -9.86 11.27 -0.86
C SER A 96 -9.66 10.50 0.44
N ILE A 97 -8.39 10.20 0.72
CA ILE A 97 -7.90 9.70 2.01
C ILE A 97 -7.09 10.84 2.68
N PRO A 98 -7.56 11.40 3.81
CA PRO A 98 -6.91 12.52 4.46
C PRO A 98 -5.46 12.26 4.93
N VAL A 99 -4.75 13.34 5.20
CA VAL A 99 -3.47 13.29 5.91
C VAL A 99 -3.65 12.72 7.31
N GLY A 100 -2.70 11.93 7.79
CA GLY A 100 -2.75 11.29 9.10
C GLY A 100 -3.62 10.04 9.15
N THR A 101 -4.21 9.60 8.03
CA THR A 101 -4.91 8.33 7.95
C THR A 101 -3.92 7.17 8.00
N LEU A 102 -4.28 6.11 8.73
CA LEU A 102 -3.53 4.88 8.75
C LEU A 102 -3.91 4.03 7.53
N VAL A 103 -2.95 3.77 6.65
CA VAL A 103 -3.17 3.04 5.40
C VAL A 103 -2.43 1.72 5.44
N ARG A 104 -3.12 0.62 5.10
CA ARG A 104 -2.48 -0.68 4.91
C ARG A 104 -1.86 -0.77 3.52
N VAL A 105 -0.59 -1.10 3.48
CA VAL A 105 0.18 -1.28 2.24
C VAL A 105 0.65 -2.72 2.13
N SER A 106 0.73 -3.23 0.90
CA SER A 106 1.22 -4.59 0.65
C SER A 106 1.92 -4.69 -0.70
N LEU A 107 2.78 -5.69 -0.83
CA LEU A 107 3.40 -6.05 -2.10
C LEU A 107 2.55 -7.07 -2.85
N ALA A 108 2.41 -6.86 -4.16
CA ALA A 108 1.84 -7.83 -5.08
C ALA A 108 2.76 -9.06 -5.22
N ARG A 109 2.29 -10.06 -5.95
CA ARG A 109 3.15 -11.19 -6.38
C ARG A 109 4.21 -10.70 -7.38
N TRP A 110 5.32 -11.42 -7.43
CA TRP A 110 6.32 -11.26 -8.48
C TRP A 110 5.67 -11.40 -9.85
N TRP A 111 5.93 -10.43 -10.72
CA TRP A 111 5.37 -10.39 -12.06
C TRP A 111 6.29 -9.62 -13.01
N SER A 112 6.40 -10.12 -14.24
CA SER A 112 7.02 -9.43 -15.38
C SER A 112 6.08 -9.53 -16.59
N PRO A 113 5.93 -8.45 -17.39
CA PRO A 113 5.13 -8.50 -18.62
C PRO A 113 5.76 -9.40 -19.70
N ALA A 114 7.09 -9.47 -19.75
CA ALA A 114 7.85 -10.37 -20.62
C ALA A 114 9.14 -10.75 -19.86
N PRO A 115 9.18 -11.93 -19.19
CA PRO A 115 10.26 -12.31 -18.28
C PRO A 115 11.66 -12.35 -18.91
N GLU A 116 11.76 -12.51 -20.23
CA GLU A 116 13.03 -12.53 -20.96
C GLU A 116 13.58 -11.11 -21.22
N GLU A 117 12.71 -10.09 -21.23
CA GLU A 117 13.05 -8.70 -21.55
C GLU A 117 13.01 -7.78 -20.33
N PHE A 118 12.16 -8.09 -19.36
CA PHE A 118 11.92 -7.27 -18.18
C PHE A 118 12.11 -8.06 -16.90
N GLU A 119 12.77 -7.45 -15.93
CA GLU A 119 12.89 -7.97 -14.58
C GLU A 119 11.51 -8.21 -13.92
N GLU A 120 11.44 -9.20 -13.04
CA GLU A 120 10.29 -9.37 -12.16
C GLU A 120 10.23 -8.28 -11.11
N ARG A 121 9.01 -7.80 -10.86
CA ARG A 121 8.72 -6.76 -9.87
C ARG A 121 7.56 -7.17 -8.98
N CYS A 122 7.64 -6.75 -7.72
CA CYS A 122 6.52 -6.76 -6.79
C CYS A 122 6.03 -5.33 -6.59
N TYR A 123 4.88 -5.01 -7.17
CA TYR A 123 4.30 -3.67 -7.04
C TYR A 123 3.71 -3.44 -5.65
N MET A 124 3.98 -2.28 -5.07
CA MET A 124 3.30 -1.85 -3.86
C MET A 124 1.85 -1.47 -4.19
N GLN A 125 0.94 -1.81 -3.27
CA GLN A 125 -0.50 -1.61 -3.37
C GLN A 125 -1.05 -1.03 -2.07
N LEU A 126 -2.10 -0.22 -2.18
CA LEU A 126 -2.95 0.16 -1.06
C LEU A 126 -4.03 -0.90 -0.91
N SER A 127 -4.27 -1.34 0.32
CA SER A 127 -5.14 -2.49 0.59
C SER A 127 -6.17 -2.25 1.69
N GLY A 128 -6.17 -1.06 2.28
CA GLY A 128 -7.16 -0.62 3.27
C GLY A 128 -6.76 0.71 3.92
N TRP A 129 -7.71 1.37 4.55
CA TRP A 129 -7.52 2.61 5.31
C TRP A 129 -8.38 2.58 6.58
N TYR A 130 -7.94 3.25 7.64
CA TYR A 130 -8.53 3.19 8.98
C TYR A 130 -8.52 4.52 9.72
#